data_AF-A0A4Y9F016-F1
#
_entry.id   AF-A0A4Y9F016-F1
#
_cell.length_a   1.000
_cell.length_b   1.000
_cell.length_c   1.000
_cell.angle_alpha   90.00
_cell.angle_beta   90.00
_cell.angle_gamma   90.00
#
_symmetry.space_group_name_H-M   'P 1'
#
loop_
_entity.id
_entity.type
_entity.pdbx_description
1 polymer ?
#
loop_
_entity_poly.entity_id
_entity_poly.type
_entity_poly.pdbx_seq_one_letter_code
_entity_poly.pdbx_strand_id
1 'polypeptide(L)'
;MTPEETVWFVDWLNKLDPRVETNDPSIEAWHRALKSFDLRMVKEITLSYRETTDKKPVVSEIKRLCSAEKQRIKELNEAFAARAVDPHKVTLATWKQRHPGRWEELQLEGARHRARDLTQRGIPTDPRLITPDLNFIYAPHPRMV
;
A
#
# COMPACT_ATOMS: atom_id res chain seq x y z
N MET A 1 21.16 14.21 5.62
CA MET A 1 21.19 15.37 6.52
C MET A 1 22.50 16.12 6.38
N THR A 2 22.45 17.44 6.23
CA THR A 2 23.63 18.32 6.21
C THR A 2 24.15 18.60 7.63
N PRO A 3 25.38 19.12 7.78
CA PRO A 3 25.89 19.55 9.09
C PRO A 3 24.99 20.60 9.77
N GLU A 4 24.49 21.59 9.02
CA GLU A 4 23.64 22.66 9.54
C GLU A 4 22.31 22.12 10.07
N GLU A 5 21.69 21.20 9.32
CA GLU A 5 20.49 20.49 9.75
C GLU A 5 20.71 19.68 11.04
N THR A 6 21.92 19.15 11.23
CA THR A 6 22.27 18.41 12.45
C THR A 6 22.34 19.35 13.65
N VAL A 7 22.95 20.52 13.50
CA VAL A 7 22.99 21.54 14.56
C VAL A 7 21.57 21.91 14.98
N TRP A 8 20.70 22.20 14.01
CA TRP A 8 19.29 22.51 14.28
C TRP A 8 18.53 21.36 14.92
N PHE A 9 18.83 20.12 14.51
CA PHE A 9 18.25 18.94 15.13
C PHE A 9 18.67 18.79 16.60
N VAL A 10 19.96 18.93 16.92
CA VAL A 10 20.47 18.78 18.28
C VAL A 10 19.97 19.91 19.19
N ASP A 11 19.91 21.15 18.69
CA ASP A 11 19.30 22.28 19.41
C ASP A 11 17.80 22.05 19.68
N TRP A 12 17.05 21.59 18.67
CA TRP A 12 15.66 21.19 18.83
C TRP A 12 15.50 20.06 19.85
N LEU A 13 16.38 19.05 19.81
CA LEU A 13 16.35 17.93 20.73
C LEU A 13 16.68 18.34 22.17
N ASN A 14 17.62 19.27 22.36
CA ASN A 14 17.94 19.84 23.67
C ASN A 14 16.73 20.60 24.28
N LYS A 15 15.97 21.33 23.46
CA LYS A 15 14.72 21.99 23.90
C LYS A 15 13.66 20.99 24.36
N LEU A 16 13.68 19.78 23.81
CA LEU A 16 12.76 18.70 24.17
C LEU A 16 13.25 17.87 25.38
N ASP A 17 14.55 17.65 25.46
CA ASP A 17 15.24 16.92 26.52
C ASP A 17 16.55 17.64 26.87
N PRO A 18 16.55 18.45 27.96
CA PRO A 18 17.72 19.22 28.37
C PRO A 18 18.96 18.39 28.71
N ARG A 19 18.84 17.06 28.83
CA ARG A 19 19.97 16.15 29.09
C ARG A 19 20.85 15.96 27.86
N VAL A 20 20.39 16.35 26.68
CA VAL A 20 21.15 16.27 25.43
C VAL A 20 22.07 17.48 25.32
N GLU A 21 23.37 17.26 25.17
CA GLU A 21 24.35 18.33 25.07
C GLU A 21 24.44 18.89 23.65
N THR A 22 24.61 20.21 23.53
CA THR A 22 24.72 20.95 22.27
C THR A 22 26.15 21.38 21.94
N ASN A 23 27.15 20.76 22.58
CA ASN A 23 28.56 21.05 22.29
C ASN A 23 29.03 20.43 20.96
N ASP A 24 30.13 20.95 20.41
CA ASP A 24 30.68 20.50 19.12
C ASP A 24 30.91 18.98 19.04
N PRO A 25 31.48 18.31 20.07
CA PRO A 25 31.66 16.86 20.03
C PRO A 25 30.34 16.08 19.96
N SER A 26 29.31 16.52 20.68
CA SER A 26 27.97 15.92 20.64
C SER A 26 27.36 16.07 19.25
N ILE A 27 27.42 17.29 18.69
CA ILE A 27 26.90 17.58 17.34
C ILE A 27 27.63 16.72 16.29
N GLU A 28 28.95 16.58 16.36
CA GLU A 28 29.72 15.75 15.44
C GLU A 28 29.33 14.26 15.56
N ALA A 29 29.12 13.76 16.78
CA ALA A 29 28.69 12.40 17.01
C ALA A 29 27.30 12.13 16.38
N TRP A 30 26.35 13.04 16.59
CA TRP A 30 25.03 12.98 15.95
C TRP A 30 25.13 13.06 14.43
N HIS A 31 25.96 13.96 13.89
CA HIS A 31 26.13 14.13 12.45
C HIS A 31 26.70 12.86 11.81
N ARG A 32 27.79 12.32 12.38
CA ARG A 32 28.42 11.09 11.88
C ARG A 32 27.44 9.91 11.88
N ALA A 33 26.58 9.82 12.90
CA ALA A 33 25.61 8.76 13.01
C ALA A 33 24.43 8.90 12.03
N LEU A 34 23.97 10.13 11.80
CA LEU A 34 22.69 10.40 11.16
C LEU A 34 22.77 11.03 9.76
N LYS A 35 23.96 11.37 9.25
CA LYS A 35 24.16 12.03 7.95
C LYS A 35 23.46 11.35 6.76
N SER A 36 23.29 10.03 6.82
CA SER A 36 22.69 9.21 5.75
C SER A 36 21.15 9.12 5.79
N PHE A 37 20.51 9.81 6.75
CA PHE A 37 19.06 9.87 6.89
C PHE A 37 18.54 11.29 6.62
N ASP A 38 17.24 11.35 6.37
CA ASP A 38 16.49 12.58 6.20
C ASP A 38 16.13 13.19 7.57
N LEU A 39 16.17 14.53 7.68
CA LEU A 39 15.91 15.23 8.93
C LEU A 39 14.49 14.96 9.47
N ARG A 40 13.49 14.89 8.58
CA ARG A 40 12.10 14.62 8.96
C ARG A 40 11.96 13.25 9.58
N MET A 41 12.54 12.23 8.93
CA MET A 41 12.53 10.84 9.44
C MET A 41 13.17 10.77 10.83
N VAL A 42 14.33 11.42 11.02
CA VAL A 42 15.02 11.44 12.32
C VAL A 42 14.15 12.06 13.40
N LYS A 43 13.47 13.19 13.11
CA LYS A 43 12.57 13.85 14.07
C LYS A 43 11.38 12.96 14.45
N GLU A 44 10.71 12.34 13.47
CA GLU A 44 9.57 11.44 13.70
C GLU A 44 9.97 10.23 14.56
N ILE A 45 11.11 9.61 14.27
CA ILE A 45 11.66 8.51 15.09
C ILE A 45 12.01 8.96 16.50
N THR A 46 12.59 10.16 16.65
CA THR A 46 12.97 10.69 17.96
C THR A 46 11.73 10.99 18.82
N LEU A 47 10.66 11.50 18.23
CA LEU A 47 9.38 11.69 18.93
C LEU A 47 8.78 10.34 19.35
N SER A 48 8.73 9.37 18.44
CA SER A 48 8.22 8.02 18.72
C SER A 48 9.03 7.32 19.83
N TYR A 49 10.35 7.53 19.86
CA TYR A 49 11.21 7.01 20.93
C TYR A 49 10.82 7.59 22.29
N ARG A 50 10.52 8.89 22.36
CA ARG A 50 10.13 9.55 23.62
C ARG A 50 8.75 9.14 24.11
N GLU A 51 7.82 8.85 23.19
CA GLU A 51 6.49 8.33 23.55
C GLU A 51 6.58 6.96 24.25
N THR A 52 7.61 6.18 23.93
CA THR A 52 7.80 4.83 24.46
C THR A 52 8.82 4.75 25.59
N THR A 53 9.70 5.75 25.72
CA THR A 53 10.85 5.71 26.62
C THR A 53 11.12 7.08 27.26
N ASP A 54 11.27 7.12 28.58
CA ASP A 54 11.64 8.35 29.33
C ASP A 54 13.18 8.54 29.49
N LYS A 55 13.96 7.67 28.85
CA LYS A 55 15.42 7.72 28.89
C LYS A 55 15.94 8.80 27.97
N LYS A 56 17.10 9.35 28.33
CA LYS A 56 17.86 10.27 27.45
C LYS A 56 18.05 9.60 26.08
N PRO A 57 17.71 10.28 24.97
CA PRO A 57 17.94 9.74 23.64
C PRO A 57 19.44 9.57 23.39
N VAL A 58 19.83 8.35 23.01
CA VAL A 58 21.21 7.98 22.72
C VAL A 58 21.41 7.90 21.22
N VAL A 59 22.52 8.47 20.73
CA VAL A 59 22.89 8.53 19.30
C VAL A 59 22.77 7.16 18.62
N SER A 60 23.34 6.11 19.23
CA SER A 60 23.35 4.75 18.68
C SER A 60 21.95 4.17 18.54
N GLU A 61 21.07 4.47 19.50
CA GLU A 61 19.72 3.93 19.53
C GLU A 61 18.83 4.60 18.48
N ILE A 62 18.87 5.93 18.40
CA ILE A 62 18.16 6.67 17.35
C ILE A 62 18.65 6.24 15.97
N LYS A 63 19.97 6.08 15.77
CA LYS A 63 20.53 5.54 14.53
C LYS A 63 19.97 4.15 14.20
N ARG A 64 19.92 3.25 15.18
CA ARG A 64 19.40 1.88 15.02
C ARG A 64 17.93 1.92 14.56
N LEU A 65 17.11 2.76 15.17
CA LEU A 65 15.71 2.93 14.81
C LEU A 65 15.53 3.53 13.41
N CYS A 66 16.30 4.56 13.07
CA CYS A 66 16.31 5.12 11.71
C CYS A 66 16.74 4.09 10.66
N SER A 67 17.73 3.25 10.95
CA SER A 67 18.13 2.14 10.07
C SER A 67 17.01 1.13 9.88
N ALA A 68 16.32 0.74 10.96
CA ALA A 68 15.19 -0.17 10.88
C ALA A 68 14.05 0.41 10.04
N GLU A 69 13.72 1.69 10.21
CA GLU A 69 12.68 2.35 9.44
C GLU A 69 13.04 2.50 7.96
N LYS A 70 14.29 2.88 7.66
CA LYS A 70 14.79 2.93 6.29
C LYS A 70 14.71 1.58 5.59
N GLN A 71 15.03 0.50 6.31
CA GLN A 71 14.92 -0.86 5.80
C GLN A 71 13.46 -1.25 5.57
N ARG A 72 12.57 -0.94 6.53
CA ARG A 72 11.12 -1.17 6.40
C ARG A 72 10.53 -0.46 5.17
N ILE A 73 10.91 0.79 4.93
CA ILE A 73 10.47 1.56 3.74
C ILE A 73 11.00 0.91 2.46
N LYS A 74 12.26 0.46 2.46
CA LYS A 74 12.85 -0.24 1.32
C LYS A 74 12.09 -1.52 1.00
N GLU A 75 11.84 -2.36 2.00
CA GLU A 75 11.08 -3.61 1.84
C GLU A 75 9.66 -3.35 1.36
N LEU A 76 9.01 -2.31 1.87
CA LEU A 76 7.68 -1.91 1.44
C LEU A 76 7.67 -1.49 -0.04
N ASN A 77 8.64 -0.68 -0.45
CA ASN A 77 8.78 -0.24 -1.84
C ASN A 77 9.09 -1.41 -2.78
N GLU A 78 9.95 -2.34 -2.36
CA GLU A 78 10.24 -3.57 -3.10
C GLU A 78 9.01 -4.47 -3.21
N ALA A 79 8.23 -4.61 -2.14
CA ALA A 79 6.98 -5.37 -2.16
C ALA A 79 5.93 -4.73 -3.07
N PHE A 80 5.82 -3.39 -3.09
CA PHE A 80 4.95 -2.68 -4.02
C PHE A 80 5.43 -2.81 -5.47
N ALA A 81 6.73 -2.70 -5.72
CA ALA A 81 7.32 -2.91 -7.04
C ALA A 81 7.12 -4.36 -7.53
N ALA A 82 7.27 -5.35 -6.66
CA ALA A 82 7.01 -6.76 -6.99
C ALA A 82 5.51 -7.05 -7.20
N ARG A 83 4.62 -6.31 -6.52
CA ARG A 83 3.16 -6.37 -6.69
C ARG A 83 2.63 -5.48 -7.80
N ALA A 84 3.48 -4.72 -8.49
CA ALA A 84 3.08 -4.04 -9.70
C ALA A 84 2.81 -5.09 -10.78
N VAL A 85 1.60 -5.67 -10.72
CA VAL A 85 1.03 -6.45 -11.81
C VAL A 85 1.02 -5.51 -12.98
N ASP A 86 1.87 -5.78 -13.96
CA ASP A 86 1.86 -5.10 -15.25
C ASP A 86 0.40 -5.01 -15.70
N PRO A 87 -0.18 -3.80 -15.84
CA PRO A 87 -1.59 -3.63 -16.20
C PRO A 87 -1.93 -4.36 -17.50
N HIS A 88 -0.94 -4.60 -18.37
CA HIS A 88 -1.06 -5.31 -19.62
C HIS A 88 -0.94 -6.85 -19.49
N LYS A 89 -0.53 -7.37 -18.32
CA LYS A 89 -0.44 -8.81 -18.02
C LYS A 89 -1.62 -9.36 -17.22
N VAL A 90 -2.61 -8.55 -16.85
CA VAL A 90 -3.91 -9.09 -16.41
C VAL A 90 -4.62 -9.65 -17.64
N THR A 91 -4.26 -10.87 -18.02
CA THR A 91 -4.95 -11.56 -19.10
C THR A 91 -6.40 -11.84 -18.67
N LEU A 92 -7.31 -11.87 -19.63
CA LEU A 92 -8.69 -12.32 -19.44
C LEU A 92 -8.76 -13.68 -18.70
N ALA A 93 -7.78 -14.57 -18.94
CA ALA A 93 -7.66 -15.85 -18.25
C ALA A 93 -7.42 -15.69 -16.74
N THR A 94 -6.52 -14.79 -16.33
CA THR A 94 -6.24 -14.51 -14.91
C THR A 94 -7.42 -13.84 -14.21
N TRP A 95 -8.16 -12.99 -14.92
CA TRP A 95 -9.35 -12.34 -14.39
C TRP A 95 -10.49 -13.36 -14.19
N LYS A 96 -10.74 -14.21 -15.20
CA LYS A 96 -11.71 -15.31 -15.15
C LYS A 96 -11.45 -16.26 -13.98
N GLN A 97 -10.19 -16.61 -13.73
CA GLN A 97 -9.82 -17.49 -12.60
C GLN A 97 -10.07 -16.86 -11.23
N ARG A 98 -9.92 -15.55 -11.09
CA ARG A 98 -10.15 -14.83 -9.82
C ARG A 98 -11.62 -14.55 -9.55
N HIS A 99 -12.43 -14.43 -10.61
CA HIS A 99 -13.84 -14.06 -10.52
C HIS A 99 -14.74 -14.92 -11.42
N PRO A 100 -14.85 -16.24 -11.16
CA PRO A 100 -15.60 -17.15 -12.03
C PRO A 100 -17.09 -16.77 -12.15
N GLY A 101 -17.77 -16.43 -11.05
CA GLY A 101 -19.20 -16.06 -11.10
C GLY A 101 -19.46 -14.75 -11.85
N ARG A 102 -18.60 -13.74 -11.67
CA ARG A 102 -18.75 -12.44 -12.35
C ARG A 102 -18.47 -12.53 -13.85
N TRP A 103 -17.65 -13.49 -14.27
CA TRP A 103 -17.41 -13.77 -15.69
C TRP A 103 -18.67 -14.28 -16.38
N GLU A 104 -19.39 -15.20 -15.75
CA GLU A 104 -20.64 -15.76 -16.28
C GLU A 104 -21.72 -14.68 -16.40
N GLU A 105 -21.82 -13.80 -15.39
CA GLU A 105 -22.72 -12.62 -15.42
C GLU A 105 -22.42 -11.70 -16.61
N LEU A 106 -21.14 -11.36 -16.83
CA LEU A 106 -20.72 -10.50 -17.95
C LEU A 106 -20.94 -11.17 -19.32
N GLN A 107 -20.75 -12.48 -19.42
CA GLN A 107 -21.07 -13.21 -20.65
C GLN A 107 -22.57 -13.18 -20.95
N LEU A 108 -23.39 -13.39 -19.93
CA LEU A 108 -24.84 -13.34 -20.07
C LEU A 108 -25.31 -11.92 -20.43
N GLU A 109 -24.76 -10.90 -19.78
CA GLU A 109 -25.02 -9.50 -20.11
C GLU A 109 -24.65 -9.18 -21.56
N GLY A 110 -23.46 -9.56 -22.01
CA GLY A 110 -23.04 -9.40 -23.42
C GLY A 110 -23.96 -10.12 -24.41
N ALA A 111 -24.42 -11.34 -24.08
CA ALA A 111 -25.37 -12.08 -24.89
C ALA A 111 -26.73 -11.38 -24.99
N ARG A 112 -27.22 -10.79 -23.88
CA ARG A 112 -28.46 -9.99 -23.86
C ARG A 112 -28.32 -8.71 -24.69
N HIS A 113 -27.19 -8.02 -24.58
CA HIS A 113 -26.92 -6.82 -25.39
C HIS A 113 -26.92 -7.14 -26.90
N ARG A 114 -26.26 -8.24 -27.29
CA ARG A 114 -26.25 -8.69 -28.68
C ARG A 114 -27.64 -9.10 -29.17
N ALA A 115 -28.43 -9.79 -28.35
CA ALA A 115 -29.79 -10.17 -28.69
C ALA A 115 -30.68 -8.93 -28.93
N ARG A 116 -30.54 -7.89 -28.10
CA ARG A 116 -31.23 -6.61 -28.27
C ARG A 116 -30.83 -5.89 -29.57
N ASP A 117 -29.53 -5.79 -29.87
CA ASP A 117 -29.04 -5.16 -31.11
C ASP A 117 -29.58 -5.87 -32.35
N LEU A 118 -29.49 -7.21 -32.38
CA LEU A 118 -30.00 -8.00 -33.50
C LEU A 118 -31.52 -7.88 -33.65
N THR A 119 -32.27 -7.82 -32.54
CA THR A 119 -33.73 -7.60 -32.55
C THR A 119 -34.07 -6.22 -33.10
N GLN A 120 -33.35 -5.17 -32.70
CA GLN A 120 -33.51 -3.82 -33.26
C GLN A 120 -33.24 -3.78 -34.77
N ARG A 121 -32.36 -4.66 -35.25
CA ARG A 121 -32.01 -4.80 -36.67
C ARG A 121 -32.93 -5.77 -37.43
N GLY A 122 -33.98 -6.29 -36.79
CA GLY A 122 -34.95 -7.20 -37.40
C GLY A 122 -34.41 -8.63 -37.64
N ILE A 123 -33.29 -8.99 -37.02
CA ILE A 123 -32.68 -10.32 -37.14
C ILE A 123 -33.24 -11.20 -36.01
N PRO A 124 -33.80 -12.40 -36.31
CA PRO A 124 -34.32 -13.30 -35.29
C PRO A 124 -33.25 -13.69 -34.27
N THR A 125 -33.57 -13.59 -32.99
CA THR A 125 -32.71 -14.01 -31.87
C THR A 125 -33.48 -14.76 -30.80
N ASP A 126 -32.76 -15.45 -29.90
CA ASP A 126 -33.37 -16.21 -28.81
C ASP A 126 -34.14 -15.27 -27.84
N PRO A 127 -35.48 -15.41 -27.73
CA PRO A 127 -36.31 -14.54 -26.90
C PRO A 127 -35.99 -14.60 -25.40
N ARG A 128 -35.35 -15.68 -24.92
CA ARG A 128 -34.94 -15.84 -23.51
C ARG A 128 -33.81 -14.89 -23.10
N LEU A 129 -33.12 -14.27 -24.06
CA LEU A 129 -32.05 -13.29 -23.82
C LEU A 129 -32.54 -11.84 -23.85
N ILE A 130 -33.83 -11.61 -24.13
CA ILE A 130 -34.40 -10.28 -24.29
C ILE A 130 -35.26 -9.91 -23.09
N THR A 131 -35.96 -10.89 -22.53
CA THR A 131 -36.86 -10.75 -21.38
C THR A 131 -36.09 -10.95 -20.07
N PRO A 132 -36.14 -9.99 -19.13
CA PRO A 132 -35.65 -10.21 -17.77
C PRO A 132 -36.71 -11.00 -17.02
N ASP A 133 -36.69 -12.32 -17.12
CA ASP A 133 -37.59 -13.14 -16.31
C ASP A 133 -37.24 -12.99 -14.83
N LEU A 134 -38.23 -12.48 -14.08
CA LEU A 134 -38.26 -12.28 -12.62
C LEU A 134 -38.22 -13.59 -11.80
N ASN A 135 -37.84 -14.73 -12.38
CA ASN A 135 -37.96 -16.07 -11.77
C ASN A 135 -36.71 -16.95 -11.94
N PHE A 136 -35.51 -16.39 -11.71
CA PHE A 136 -34.31 -17.20 -11.47
C PHE A 136 -33.77 -16.98 -10.05
N ILE A 137 -34.64 -17.16 -9.06
CA ILE A 137 -34.23 -17.44 -7.67
C ILE A 137 -34.29 -18.97 -7.50
N TYR A 138 -33.11 -19.58 -7.39
CA TYR A 138 -32.86 -20.94 -6.86
C TYR A 138 -33.67 -22.11 -7.45
N ALA A 139 -33.06 -22.84 -8.39
CA ALA A 139 -33.29 -24.29 -8.48
C ALA A 139 -32.20 -24.99 -7.64
N PRO A 140 -32.54 -25.73 -6.57
CA PRO A 140 -31.55 -26.45 -5.78
C PRO A 140 -30.94 -27.60 -6.59
N HIS A 141 -29.62 -27.76 -6.49
CA HIS A 141 -28.89 -28.89 -7.05
C HIS A 141 -29.49 -30.24 -6.61
N PRO A 142 -29.74 -31.19 -7.52
CA PRO A 142 -30.02 -32.55 -7.12
C PRO A 142 -28.72 -33.16 -6.56
N ARG A 143 -28.75 -33.55 -5.29
CA ARG A 143 -27.74 -34.43 -4.69
C ARG A 143 -27.78 -35.75 -5.45
N MET A 144 -26.69 -36.09 -6.14
CA MET A 144 -26.46 -37.46 -6.60
C MET A 144 -25.91 -38.27 -5.43
N VAL A 145 -26.63 -39.34 -5.09
CA VAL A 145 -26.17 -40.51 -4.31
C VAL A 145 -25.56 -41.49 -5.29
#